data_AF-A0A2A5YYT2-F1
#
_entry.id   AF-A0A2A5YYT2-F1
#
_cell.length_a   1.000
_cell.length_b   1.000
_cell.length_c   1.000
_cell.angle_alpha   90.00
_cell.angle_beta   90.00
_cell.angle_gamma   90.00
#
_symmetry.space_group_name_H-M   'P 1'
#
loop_
_entity.id
_entity.type
_entity.pdbx_description
1 polymer ?
#
loop_
_entity_poly.entity_id
_entity_poly.type
_entity_poly.pdbx_seq_one_letter_code
_entity_poly.pdbx_strand_id
1 'polypeptide(L)'
;MVTETTDPCELCEAARFTHWYYEDDVCWVADCEACSTPMVVWKSHGTTPAEEEIEWMLDRLDEAGVERFGQGNGTVDRTMRQIPEHFHAHIRDAQWVSRRWTEKPSKYSGVGGHRLQLK
;
A
#
# COMPACT_ATOMS: atom_id res chain seq x y z
N MET A 1 31.96 0.43 -16.31
CA MET A 1 30.67 -0.10 -16.79
C MET A 1 30.25 -1.15 -15.79
N VAL A 2 29.44 -0.77 -14.81
CA VAL A 2 28.85 -1.72 -13.86
C VAL A 2 27.46 -1.99 -14.40
N THR A 3 27.24 -3.19 -14.91
CA THR A 3 25.92 -3.70 -15.22
C THR A 3 25.26 -4.04 -13.89
N GLU A 4 24.61 -3.04 -13.29
CA GLU A 4 23.78 -3.23 -12.11
C GLU A 4 22.52 -3.96 -12.58
N THR A 5 22.41 -5.23 -12.21
CA THR A 5 21.15 -5.95 -12.27
C THR A 5 20.23 -5.32 -11.23
N THR A 6 19.50 -4.27 -11.62
CA THR A 6 18.39 -3.78 -10.81
C THR A 6 17.38 -4.92 -10.76
N ASP A 7 17.23 -5.56 -9.60
CA ASP A 7 16.12 -6.48 -9.39
C ASP A 7 14.82 -5.74 -9.77
N PRO A 8 13.90 -6.38 -10.50
CA PRO A 8 12.67 -5.73 -10.89
C PRO A 8 11.91 -5.28 -9.63
N CYS A 9 11.62 -3.98 -9.55
CA CYS A 9 10.93 -3.42 -8.40
C CYS A 9 9.52 -4.04 -8.26
N GLU A 10 9.27 -4.73 -7.15
CA GLU A 10 8.00 -5.43 -6.89
C GLU A 10 6.78 -4.49 -6.89
N LEU A 11 6.98 -3.22 -6.49
CA LEU A 11 5.93 -2.20 -6.52
C LEU A 11 5.59 -1.72 -7.93
N CYS A 12 6.53 -1.79 -8.88
CA CYS A 12 6.26 -1.54 -10.29
C CYS A 12 5.46 -2.69 -10.93
N GLU A 13 5.71 -3.94 -10.52
CA GLU A 13 4.94 -5.09 -11.01
C GLU A 13 3.47 -5.00 -10.59
N ALA A 14 3.20 -4.46 -9.40
CA ALA A 14 1.85 -4.26 -8.85
C ALA A 14 1.03 -5.56 -8.87
N ALA A 15 1.66 -6.66 -8.45
CA ALA A 15 1.03 -7.98 -8.44
C ALA A 15 -0.20 -8.02 -7.52
N ARG A 16 -1.29 -8.62 -8.02
CA ARG A 16 -2.63 -8.58 -7.40
C ARG A 16 -2.92 -9.81 -6.56
N PHE A 17 -2.27 -9.93 -5.41
CA PHE A 17 -2.46 -11.06 -4.49
C PHE A 17 -3.24 -10.70 -3.21
N THR A 18 -3.17 -9.44 -2.74
CA THR A 18 -3.92 -8.93 -1.59
C THR A 18 -5.18 -8.18 -2.00
N HIS A 19 -5.98 -7.75 -1.03
CA HIS A 19 -7.15 -6.92 -1.29
C HIS A 19 -6.77 -5.52 -1.80
N TRP A 20 -7.46 -5.04 -2.85
CA TRP A 20 -7.23 -3.74 -3.49
C TRP A 20 -8.44 -2.84 -3.27
N TYR A 21 -8.19 -1.66 -2.69
CA TYR A 21 -9.21 -0.66 -2.39
C TYR A 21 -9.46 0.25 -3.60
N TYR A 22 -8.39 0.66 -4.28
CA TYR A 22 -8.44 1.70 -5.30
C TYR A 22 -7.31 1.58 -6.31
N GLU A 23 -7.52 2.12 -7.52
CA GLU A 23 -6.51 2.29 -8.54
C GLU A 23 -6.93 3.36 -9.55
N ASP A 24 -5.99 4.22 -9.96
CA ASP A 24 -6.12 5.14 -11.09
C ASP A 24 -4.78 5.33 -11.81
N ASP A 25 -4.62 6.36 -12.62
CA ASP A 25 -3.40 6.62 -13.38
C ASP A 25 -2.21 7.07 -12.50
N VAL A 26 -2.45 7.55 -11.28
CA VAL A 26 -1.40 8.07 -10.37
C VAL A 26 -0.93 6.98 -9.41
N CYS A 27 -1.85 6.18 -8.86
CA CYS A 27 -1.53 5.28 -7.76
C CYS A 27 -2.42 4.04 -7.73
N TRP A 28 -2.04 3.09 -6.88
CA TRP A 28 -2.90 2.01 -6.43
C TRP A 28 -2.87 1.91 -4.91
N VAL A 29 -3.98 1.44 -4.32
CA VAL A 29 -4.12 1.23 -2.88
C VAL A 29 -4.54 -0.20 -2.60
N ALA A 30 -3.72 -0.92 -1.84
CA ALA A 30 -3.94 -2.33 -1.51
C ALA A 30 -3.44 -2.65 -0.10
N ASP A 31 -3.88 -3.77 0.46
CA ASP A 31 -3.27 -4.32 1.67
C ASP A 31 -1.81 -4.72 1.37
N CYS A 32 -0.88 -4.29 2.21
CA CYS A 32 0.49 -4.74 2.18
C CYS A 32 0.61 -6.17 2.73
N GLU A 33 1.27 -7.07 1.98
CA GLU A 33 1.47 -8.46 2.39
C GLU A 33 2.19 -8.58 3.73
N ALA A 34 3.23 -7.77 3.93
CA ALA A 34 4.11 -7.87 5.08
C ALA A 34 3.57 -7.17 6.34
N CYS A 35 2.63 -6.23 6.19
CA CYS A 35 2.09 -5.44 7.29
C CYS A 35 0.62 -5.71 7.61
N SER A 36 -0.14 -6.30 6.68
CA SER A 36 -1.60 -6.49 6.77
C SER A 36 -2.39 -5.18 6.95
N THR A 37 -1.82 -4.05 6.53
CA THR A 37 -2.43 -2.72 6.56
C THR A 37 -2.50 -2.13 5.14
N PRO A 38 -3.45 -1.22 4.85
CA PRO A 38 -3.50 -0.56 3.55
C PRO A 38 -2.23 0.24 3.28
N MET A 39 -1.81 0.22 2.02
CA MET A 39 -0.66 0.90 1.47
C MET A 39 -1.07 1.55 0.15
N VAL A 40 -0.68 2.81 -0.04
CA VAL A 40 -0.72 3.49 -1.34
C VAL A 40 0.67 3.45 -1.95
N VAL A 41 0.72 3.25 -3.26
CA VAL A 41 1.95 3.21 -4.03
C VAL A 41 1.80 4.08 -5.27
N TRP A 42 2.79 4.92 -5.52
CA TRP A 42 2.86 5.72 -6.73
C TRP A 42 3.10 4.81 -7.93
N LYS A 43 2.39 5.00 -9.05
CA LYS A 43 2.58 4.13 -10.22
C LYS A 43 3.93 4.35 -10.90
N SER A 44 4.46 5.57 -10.87
CA SER A 44 5.80 5.85 -11.36
C SER A 44 6.85 5.34 -10.38
N HIS A 45 7.98 4.85 -10.92
CA HIS A 45 9.12 4.48 -10.09
C HIS A 45 9.88 5.73 -9.63
N GLY A 46 10.33 5.71 -8.38
CA GLY A 46 11.06 6.82 -7.74
C GLY A 46 10.43 7.24 -6.42
N THR A 47 11.09 8.16 -5.72
CA THR A 47 10.76 8.55 -4.35
C THR A 47 10.24 9.98 -4.20
N THR A 48 10.15 10.72 -5.31
CA THR A 48 9.82 12.15 -5.33
C THR A 48 8.64 12.46 -6.27
N PRO A 49 7.42 11.96 -5.97
CA PRO A 49 6.22 12.40 -6.68
C PRO A 49 6.02 13.91 -6.51
N ALA A 50 5.23 14.52 -7.40
CA ALA A 50 4.80 15.90 -7.21
C ALA A 50 3.92 16.04 -5.96
N GLU A 51 3.92 17.22 -5.32
CA GLU A 51 3.14 17.43 -4.08
C GLU A 51 1.65 17.13 -4.28
N GLU A 52 1.08 17.52 -5.43
CA GLU A 52 -0.31 17.24 -5.79
C GLU A 52 -0.60 15.72 -5.87
N GLU A 53 0.35 14.93 -6.39
CA GLU A 53 0.24 13.47 -6.41
C GLU A 53 0.37 12.88 -5.01
N ILE A 54 1.22 13.45 -4.15
CA ILE A 54 1.35 13.04 -2.75
C ILE A 54 0.04 13.27 -2.02
N GLU A 55 -0.54 14.48 -2.10
CA GLU A 55 -1.83 14.80 -1.50
C GLU A 55 -2.92 13.83 -1.98
N TRP A 56 -3.01 13.63 -3.31
CA TRP A 56 -3.96 12.69 -3.90
C TRP A 56 -3.80 11.26 -3.40
N MET A 57 -2.57 10.76 -3.34
CA MET A 57 -2.27 9.42 -2.82
C MET A 57 -2.63 9.28 -1.35
N LEU A 58 -2.38 10.31 -0.53
CA LEU A 58 -2.69 10.29 0.89
C LEU A 58 -4.21 10.33 1.14
N ASP A 59 -4.98 11.04 0.32
CA ASP A 59 -6.44 11.03 0.39
C ASP A 59 -7.01 9.64 0.06
N ARG A 60 -6.53 8.99 -1.01
CA ARG A 60 -6.94 7.62 -1.35
C ARG A 60 -6.53 6.60 -0.28
N LEU A 61 -5.37 6.81 0.34
CA LEU A 61 -4.92 5.99 1.46
C LEU A 61 -5.81 6.16 2.69
N ASP A 62 -6.24 7.39 3.00
CA ASP A 62 -7.14 7.66 4.12
C ASP A 62 -8.49 6.97 3.92
N GLU A 63 -9.07 7.04 2.72
CA GLU A 63 -10.31 6.33 2.38
C GLU A 63 -10.21 4.82 2.64
N ALA A 64 -9.12 4.19 2.20
CA ALA A 64 -8.86 2.78 2.49
C ALA A 64 -8.65 2.51 4.00
N GLY A 65 -8.03 3.43 4.72
CA GLY A 65 -7.89 3.37 6.17
C GLY A 65 -9.23 3.46 6.90
N VAL A 66 -10.13 4.35 6.47
CA VAL A 66 -11.49 4.48 6.98
C VAL A 66 -12.27 3.19 6.74
N GLU A 67 -12.18 2.60 5.54
CA GLU A 67 -12.83 1.32 5.25
C GLU A 67 -12.29 0.19 6.14
N ARG A 68 -10.96 0.14 6.32
CA ARG A 68 -10.29 -0.96 7.01
C ARG A 68 -10.37 -0.89 8.53
N PHE A 69 -10.32 0.31 9.10
CA PHE A 69 -10.18 0.53 10.55
C PHE A 69 -11.29 1.40 11.14
N GLY A 70 -12.10 2.06 10.33
CA GLY A 70 -13.04 3.09 10.75
C GLY A 70 -12.39 4.47 10.85
N GLN A 71 -13.22 5.52 10.79
CA GLN A 71 -12.78 6.91 10.77
C GLN A 71 -11.94 7.28 12.02
N GLY A 72 -10.78 7.89 11.80
CA GLY A 72 -9.89 8.37 12.87
C GLY A 72 -9.07 7.28 13.56
N ASN A 73 -9.11 6.03 13.09
CA ASN A 73 -8.40 4.91 13.71
C ASN A 73 -7.04 4.58 13.06
N GLY A 74 -6.61 5.33 12.04
CA GLY A 74 -5.35 5.11 11.34
C GLY A 74 -4.45 6.35 11.29
N THR A 75 -3.15 6.12 11.25
CA THR A 75 -2.13 7.17 11.05
C THR A 75 -1.25 6.82 9.85
N VAL A 76 -0.95 7.82 9.02
CA VAL A 76 -0.06 7.67 7.86
C VAL A 76 1.40 7.48 8.30
N ASP A 77 2.07 6.47 7.75
CA ASP A 77 3.50 6.20 7.83
C ASP A 77 4.11 6.19 6.42
N ARG A 78 4.91 7.21 6.11
CA ARG A 78 5.59 7.39 4.82
C ARG A 78 6.99 6.77 4.78
N THR A 79 7.38 6.00 5.79
CA THR A 79 8.73 5.42 5.84
C THR A 79 8.84 4.23 4.89
N MET A 80 9.59 4.41 3.80
CA MET A 80 9.86 3.37 2.80
C MET A 80 10.98 2.42 3.27
N ARG A 81 10.62 1.34 3.98
CA ARG A 81 11.60 0.47 4.65
C ARG A 81 12.15 -0.66 3.79
N GLN A 82 11.29 -1.38 3.08
CA GLN A 82 11.71 -2.57 2.31
C GLN A 82 12.10 -2.21 0.87
N ILE A 83 11.38 -1.27 0.27
CA ILE A 83 11.59 -0.83 -1.11
C ILE A 83 11.83 0.70 -1.05
N PRO A 84 13.01 1.13 -0.56
CA PRO A 84 13.30 2.53 -0.28
C PRO A 84 13.35 3.43 -1.53
N GLU A 85 13.52 2.84 -2.71
CA GLU A 85 13.62 3.51 -4.02
C GLU A 85 12.27 3.78 -4.71
N HIS A 86 11.15 3.35 -4.12
CA HIS A 86 9.81 3.52 -4.70
C HIS A 86 8.83 4.09 -3.68
N PHE A 87 8.22 5.24 -4.01
CA PHE A 87 7.29 5.94 -3.14
C PHE A 87 6.08 5.09 -2.77
N HIS A 88 5.95 4.85 -1.47
CA HIS A 88 4.76 4.24 -0.90
C HIS A 88 4.56 4.71 0.55
N ALA A 89 3.31 4.69 0.99
CA ALA A 89 2.93 5.01 2.36
C ALA A 89 1.91 4.00 2.87
N HIS A 90 1.91 3.78 4.18
CA HIS A 90 0.97 2.88 4.85
C HIS A 90 0.06 3.68 5.77
N ILE A 91 -1.17 3.22 5.97
CA ILE A 91 -2.02 3.69 7.08
C ILE A 91 -2.09 2.61 8.15
N ARG A 92 -1.70 2.96 9.38
CA ARG A 92 -1.51 2.00 10.48
C ARG A 92 -2.46 2.32 11.64
N ASP A 93 -3.22 1.33 12.10
CA ASP A 93 -4.00 1.43 13.34
C ASP A 93 -3.14 1.12 14.57
N ALA A 94 -3.64 1.40 15.78
CA ALA A 94 -2.90 1.14 17.02
C ALA A 94 -2.46 -0.33 17.20
N GLN A 95 -3.12 -1.28 16.52
CA GLN A 95 -2.84 -2.71 16.59
C GLN A 95 -1.95 -3.22 15.45
N TRP A 96 -1.43 -2.36 14.57
CA TRP A 96 -0.73 -2.80 13.35
C TRP A 96 0.43 -3.77 13.62
N VAL A 97 1.18 -3.56 14.71
CA VAL A 97 2.31 -4.44 15.09
C VAL A 97 1.83 -5.84 15.43
N SER A 98 0.72 -5.98 16.16
CA SER A 98 0.20 -7.31 16.52
C SER A 98 -0.45 -7.98 15.30
N ARG A 99 -1.22 -7.23 14.51
CA ARG A 99 -1.89 -7.73 13.29
C ARG A 99 -0.90 -8.30 12.28
N ARG A 100 0.27 -7.67 12.12
CA ARG A 100 1.35 -8.16 11.26
C ARG A 100 1.71 -9.63 11.51
N TRP A 101 1.59 -10.11 12.74
CA TRP A 101 1.96 -11.49 13.11
C TRP A 101 0.76 -12.43 13.25
N THR A 102 -0.43 -11.89 13.47
CA THR A 102 -1.61 -12.69 13.85
C THR A 102 -2.68 -12.76 12.77
N GLU A 103 -2.75 -11.77 11.88
CA GLU A 103 -3.73 -11.76 10.80
C GLU A 103 -3.26 -12.58 9.61
N LYS A 104 -4.16 -13.41 9.07
CA LYS A 104 -3.96 -13.98 7.74
C LYS A 104 -4.00 -12.86 6.70
N PRO A 105 -3.16 -12.94 5.64
CA PRO A 105 -3.23 -11.98 4.55
C PRO A 105 -4.62 -11.91 3.93
N SER A 106 -4.99 -10.73 3.46
CA SER A 106 -6.16 -10.61 2.59
C SER A 106 -5.87 -11.24 1.24
N LYS A 107 -6.93 -11.61 0.53
CA LYS A 107 -6.86 -12.11 -0.83
C LYS A 107 -7.40 -11.07 -1.81
N TYR A 108 -6.85 -11.08 -3.01
CA TYR A 108 -7.40 -10.29 -4.10
C TYR A 108 -8.84 -10.68 -4.43
N SER A 109 -9.70 -9.67 -4.53
CA SER A 109 -11.14 -9.79 -4.78
C SER A 109 -11.66 -8.80 -5.83
N GLY A 110 -10.76 -8.20 -6.61
CA GLY A 110 -11.06 -7.06 -7.48
C GLY A 110 -10.82 -5.72 -6.78
N VAL A 111 -10.63 -4.66 -7.57
CA VAL A 111 -10.50 -3.27 -7.07
C VAL A 111 -11.86 -2.81 -6.55
N GLY A 112 -11.91 -2.31 -5.32
CA GLY A 112 -13.17 -1.91 -4.66
C GLY A 112 -14.08 -3.10 -4.32
N GLY A 113 -13.57 -4.33 -4.41
CA GLY A 113 -14.28 -5.52 -3.97
C GLY A 113 -14.40 -5.58 -2.45
N HIS A 114 -15.02 -6.64 -1.91
CA HIS A 114 -15.01 -6.84 -0.46
C HIS A 114 -13.65 -7.37 0.00
N ARG A 115 -13.12 -6.79 1.09
CA ARG A 115 -11.94 -7.34 1.77
C ARG A 115 -12.23 -8.72 2.36
N LEU A 116 -11.49 -9.72 1.92
CA LEU A 116 -11.60 -11.10 2.41
C LEU A 116 -10.22 -11.62 2.82
N GLN A 117 -10.16 -12.43 3.88
CA GLN A 117 -8.92 -13.11 4.29
C GLN A 117 -8.72 -14.42 3.51
N LEU A 118 -7.46 -14.84 3.38
CA LEU A 118 -7.13 -16.20 2.98
C LEU A 118 -7.69 -17.20 3.99
N LYS A 119 -8.11 -18.38 3.49
CA LYS A 119 -8.73 -19.43 4.32
C LYS A 119 -7.72 -20.10 5.25
#